data_AF-A0AA39T5S9-F1
#
_entry.id   AF-A0AA39T5S9-F1
#
_cell.length_a   1.000
_cell.length_b   1.000
_cell.length_c   1.000
_cell.angle_alpha   90.00
_cell.angle_beta   90.00
_cell.angle_gamma   90.00
#
_symmetry.space_group_name_H-M   'P 1'
#
loop_
_entity.id
_entity.type
_entity.pdbx_description
1 polymer ?
#
loop_
_entity_poly.entity_id
_entity_poly.type
_entity_poly.pdbx_seq_one_letter_code
_entity_poly.pdbx_strand_id
1 'polypeptide(L)'
;MLVIAANDPVEKINLINSLCRLGVSYHFQAEIEVQLNHIFESQRHFGDDNYYDLYTVSLLFRVLRQHGYKMSCRNFNKFKNSDGKFNEILKNDAKGMLSLYEATHLRLHKEDILEEALAFSKAQLIKSLAENSFPRLAKQISNTLEYP
;
A
#
# COMPACT_ATOMS: atom_id res chain seq x y z
N MET A 1 -2.31 22.26 15.16
CA MET A 1 -1.55 22.44 13.91
C MET A 1 -0.65 21.24 13.74
N LEU A 2 -0.89 20.43 12.72
CA LEU A 2 0.03 19.33 12.36
C LEU A 2 1.30 19.97 11.79
N VAL A 3 2.31 20.21 12.64
CA VAL A 3 3.63 20.64 12.18
C VAL A 3 4.32 19.39 11.67
N ILE A 4 4.19 19.14 10.37
CA ILE A 4 4.81 17.99 9.72
C ILE A 4 6.27 18.35 9.48
N ALA A 5 7.13 17.99 10.43
CA ALA A 5 8.58 18.10 10.32
C ALA A 5 9.21 17.00 9.43
N ALA A 6 8.40 16.04 8.99
CA ALA A 6 8.84 14.98 8.06
C ALA A 6 8.99 15.57 6.65
N ASN A 7 10.22 15.77 6.18
CA ASN A 7 10.47 16.16 4.79
C ASN A 7 10.28 14.99 3.81
N ASP A 8 10.20 13.76 4.31
CA ASP A 8 10.08 12.55 3.50
C ASP A 8 8.60 12.18 3.22
N PRO A 9 8.19 12.01 1.93
CA PRO A 9 6.86 11.55 1.55
C PRO A 9 6.41 10.25 2.24
N VAL A 10 7.34 9.33 2.54
CA VAL A 10 7.01 8.04 3.17
C VAL A 10 6.61 8.24 4.63
N GLU A 11 7.34 9.03 5.39
CA GLU A 11 6.96 9.39 6.76
C GLU A 11 5.58 10.08 6.80
N LYS A 12 5.33 11.02 5.88
CA LYS A 12 4.04 11.72 5.79
C LYS A 12 2.89 10.77 5.52
N ILE A 13 3.02 9.87 4.55
CA ILE A 13 1.93 8.94 4.22
C ILE A 13 1.67 7.93 5.34
N ASN A 14 2.73 7.50 6.07
CA ASN A 14 2.59 6.66 7.25
C ASN A 14 1.81 7.36 8.37
N LEU A 15 2.08 8.65 8.59
CA LEU A 15 1.35 9.46 9.56
C LEU A 15 -0.12 9.61 9.18
N ILE A 16 -0.41 9.96 7.92
CA ILE A 16 -1.79 10.07 7.41
C ILE A 16 -2.53 8.74 7.58
N ASN A 17 -1.92 7.62 7.18
CA ASN A 17 -2.50 6.30 7.38
C ASN A 17 -2.78 5.99 8.86
N SER A 18 -1.89 6.39 9.77
CA SER A 18 -2.08 6.21 11.21
C SER A 18 -3.27 7.03 11.72
N LEU A 19 -3.40 8.30 11.30
CA LEU A 19 -4.55 9.14 11.66
C LEU A 19 -5.88 8.56 11.16
N CYS A 20 -5.90 8.05 9.92
CA CYS A 20 -7.07 7.39 9.35
C CYS A 20 -7.44 6.10 10.09
N ARG A 21 -6.46 5.23 10.37
CA ARG A 21 -6.69 3.96 11.10
C ARG A 21 -7.11 4.17 12.55
N LEU A 22 -6.64 5.24 13.19
CA LEU A 22 -7.07 5.62 14.54
C LEU A 22 -8.43 6.33 14.57
N GLY A 23 -9.00 6.68 13.41
CA GLY A 23 -10.29 7.36 13.32
C GLY A 23 -10.25 8.82 13.77
N VAL A 24 -9.08 9.46 13.76
CA VAL A 24 -8.89 10.86 14.21
C VAL A 24 -8.52 11.82 13.08
N SER A 25 -8.50 11.34 11.83
CA SER A 25 -8.17 12.14 10.64
C SER A 25 -9.13 13.32 10.41
N TYR A 26 -10.36 13.24 10.92
CA TYR A 26 -11.36 14.30 10.80
C TYR A 26 -10.94 15.63 11.46
N HIS A 27 -10.01 15.60 12.42
CA HIS A 27 -9.45 16.81 13.02
C HIS A 27 -8.42 17.53 12.12
N PHE A 28 -7.94 16.87 11.06
CA PHE A 28 -6.79 17.31 10.28
C PHE A 28 -7.07 17.29 8.77
N GLN A 29 -8.35 17.37 8.36
CA GLN A 29 -8.74 17.18 6.96
C GLN A 29 -8.00 18.13 6.01
N ALA A 30 -7.89 19.40 6.37
CA ALA A 30 -7.20 20.40 5.56
C ALA A 30 -5.69 20.11 5.46
N GLU A 31 -5.04 19.76 6.58
CA GLU A 31 -3.61 19.43 6.57
C GLU A 31 -3.33 18.16 5.77
N ILE A 32 -4.17 17.13 5.92
CA ILE A 32 -4.07 15.87 5.15
C ILE A 32 -4.19 16.17 3.66
N GLU A 33 -5.18 16.96 3.25
CA GLU A 33 -5.39 17.30 1.84
C GLU A 33 -4.19 18.05 1.24
N VAL A 34 -3.63 19.03 1.97
CA VAL A 34 -2.41 19.74 1.53
C VAL A 34 -1.24 18.78 1.36
N GLN A 35 -1.02 17.86 2.31
CA GLN A 35 0.07 16.91 2.19
C GLN A 35 -0.13 15.89 1.07
N LEU A 36 -1.35 15.38 0.88
CA LEU A 36 -1.64 14.44 -0.20
C LEU A 36 -1.43 15.08 -1.57
N ASN A 37 -1.79 16.35 -1.74
CA ASN A 37 -1.49 17.11 -2.96
C ASN A 37 0.02 17.18 -3.22
N HIS A 38 0.82 17.56 -2.23
CA HIS A 38 2.28 17.59 -2.37
C HIS A 38 2.90 16.21 -2.65
N ILE A 39 2.40 15.18 -1.95
CA ILE A 39 2.82 13.81 -2.19
C ILE A 39 2.43 13.38 -3.60
N PHE A 40 1.26 13.77 -4.12
CA PHE A 40 0.77 13.44 -5.46
C PHE A 40 1.53 14.15 -6.59
N GLU A 41 1.89 15.40 -6.40
CA GLU A 41 2.65 16.16 -7.39
C GLU A 41 4.09 15.65 -7.54
N SER A 42 4.68 15.13 -6.45
CA SER A 42 6.02 14.54 -6.46
C SER A 42 6.09 13.11 -7.03
N GLN A 43 4.95 12.48 -7.36
CA GLN A 43 4.86 11.07 -7.80
C GLN A 43 5.27 10.79 -9.22
N ARG A 44 5.59 11.82 -10.01
CA ARG A 44 5.92 11.66 -11.44
C ARG A 44 7.06 10.65 -11.69
N HIS A 45 7.81 10.26 -10.63
CA HIS A 45 8.92 9.31 -10.66
C HIS A 45 8.68 7.98 -9.91
N PHE A 46 7.49 7.73 -9.34
CA PHE A 46 7.24 6.51 -8.56
C PHE A 46 7.37 5.20 -9.36
N GLY A 47 7.27 5.27 -10.68
CA GLY A 47 7.39 4.13 -11.59
C GLY A 47 8.80 3.88 -12.13
N ASP A 48 9.66 4.91 -12.14
CA ASP A 48 10.98 4.86 -12.78
C ASP A 48 12.11 4.56 -11.79
N ASP A 49 11.97 4.96 -10.52
CA ASP A 49 13.00 4.75 -9.52
C ASP A 49 12.70 3.56 -8.58
N ASN A 50 13.71 2.72 -8.43
CA ASN A 50 13.74 1.54 -7.55
C ASN A 50 13.77 1.91 -6.04
N TYR A 51 13.42 3.14 -5.69
CA TYR A 51 13.56 3.69 -4.34
C TYR A 51 12.49 3.20 -3.37
N TYR A 52 11.25 3.01 -3.84
CA TYR A 52 10.13 2.60 -2.99
C TYR A 52 9.87 1.10 -3.03
N ASP A 53 9.87 0.47 -1.85
CA ASP A 53 9.52 -0.92 -1.64
C ASP A 53 8.02 -1.21 -1.83
N LEU A 54 7.65 -2.49 -1.73
CA LEU A 54 6.26 -2.94 -1.92
C LEU A 54 5.32 -2.28 -0.91
N TYR A 55 5.74 -2.20 0.35
CA TYR A 55 4.99 -1.54 1.41
C TYR A 55 4.64 -0.09 1.04
N THR A 56 5.65 0.68 0.65
CA THR A 56 5.52 2.11 0.42
C THR A 56 4.65 2.40 -0.80
N VAL A 57 4.87 1.70 -1.91
CA VAL A 57 4.04 1.86 -3.12
C VAL A 57 2.59 1.47 -2.85
N SER A 58 2.36 0.36 -2.15
CA SER A 58 1.01 -0.09 -1.81
C SER A 58 0.30 0.89 -0.88
N LEU A 59 1.02 1.43 0.11
CA LEU A 59 0.47 2.40 1.06
C LEU A 59 0.10 3.71 0.38
N LEU A 60 1.00 4.26 -0.43
CA LEU A 60 0.75 5.46 -1.23
C LEU A 60 -0.49 5.26 -2.10
N PHE A 61 -0.49 4.20 -2.90
CA PHE A 61 -1.60 3.85 -3.77
C PHE A 61 -2.93 3.79 -3.03
N ARG A 62 -2.96 3.11 -1.89
CA ARG A 62 -4.17 2.94 -1.10
C ARG A 62 -4.69 4.27 -0.55
N VAL A 63 -3.83 5.01 0.14
CA VAL A 63 -4.22 6.28 0.78
C VAL A 63 -4.65 7.32 -0.26
N LEU A 64 -3.89 7.46 -1.34
CA LEU A 64 -4.22 8.42 -2.41
C LEU A 64 -5.57 8.11 -3.05
N ARG A 65 -5.83 6.85 -3.40
CA ARG A 65 -7.11 6.47 -3.99
C ARG A 65 -8.29 6.63 -3.04
N GLN A 66 -8.10 6.34 -1.76
CA GLN A 66 -9.12 6.60 -0.73
C GLN A 66 -9.49 8.09 -0.63
N HIS A 67 -8.54 8.98 -0.95
CA HIS A 67 -8.75 10.42 -0.99
C HIS A 67 -9.07 10.96 -2.40
N GLY A 68 -9.37 10.10 -3.37
CA GLY A 68 -9.83 10.50 -4.71
C GLY A 68 -8.73 10.80 -5.73
N TYR A 69 -7.45 10.61 -5.38
CA TYR A 69 -6.34 10.80 -6.31
C TYR A 69 -6.20 9.61 -7.25
N LYS A 70 -6.02 9.90 -8.55
CA LYS A 70 -5.87 8.88 -9.60
C LYS A 70 -4.42 8.40 -9.72
N MET A 71 -3.99 7.55 -8.78
CA MET A 71 -2.69 6.86 -8.89
C MET A 71 -2.79 5.64 -9.84
N SER A 72 -1.80 5.47 -10.72
CA SER A 72 -1.78 4.37 -11.69
C SER A 72 -1.46 3.03 -11.04
N CYS A 73 -2.17 1.97 -11.42
CA CYS A 73 -1.84 0.61 -11.01
C CYS A 73 -0.54 0.08 -11.67
N ARG A 74 -0.04 0.75 -12.73
CA ARG A 74 1.20 0.35 -13.42
C ARG A 74 2.44 0.46 -12.54
N ASN A 75 2.38 1.23 -11.46
CA ASN A 75 3.46 1.32 -10.47
C ASN A 75 3.79 -0.04 -9.83
N PHE A 76 2.87 -1.02 -9.88
CA PHE A 76 3.14 -2.37 -9.39
C PHE A 76 3.93 -3.25 -10.38
N ASN A 77 4.13 -2.83 -11.63
CA ASN A 77 4.88 -3.62 -12.62
C ASN A 77 6.33 -3.88 -12.20
N LYS A 78 6.95 -2.96 -11.44
CA LYS A 78 8.33 -3.14 -10.95
C LYS A 78 8.49 -4.30 -9.96
N PHE A 79 7.39 -4.79 -9.40
CA PHE A 79 7.37 -5.95 -8.50
C PHE A 79 7.14 -7.26 -9.24
N LYS A 80 7.07 -7.22 -10.58
CA LYS A 80 6.95 -8.40 -11.42
C LYS A 80 8.32 -8.88 -11.91
N ASN A 81 8.41 -10.18 -12.17
CA ASN A 81 9.56 -10.83 -12.77
C ASN A 81 9.51 -10.76 -14.31
N SER A 82 10.51 -11.35 -14.97
CA SER A 82 10.60 -11.42 -16.44
C SER A 82 9.42 -12.13 -17.11
N ASP A 83 8.76 -13.04 -16.39
CA ASP A 83 7.58 -13.76 -16.87
C ASP A 83 6.29 -12.94 -16.73
N GLY A 84 6.40 -11.70 -16.25
CA GLY A 84 5.27 -10.80 -16.04
C GLY A 84 4.40 -11.16 -14.83
N LYS A 85 4.88 -12.01 -13.92
CA LYS A 85 4.20 -12.39 -12.67
C LYS A 85 4.82 -11.69 -11.46
N PHE A 86 4.06 -11.49 -10.38
CA PHE A 86 4.63 -10.98 -9.14
C PHE A 86 5.80 -11.85 -8.64
N ASN A 87 6.89 -11.20 -8.23
CA ASN A 87 8.12 -11.87 -7.84
C ASN A 87 7.93 -12.63 -6.51
N GLU A 88 8.24 -13.92 -6.50
CA GLU A 88 8.16 -14.78 -5.32
C GLU A 88 9.05 -14.32 -4.16
N ILE A 89 10.09 -13.51 -4.40
CA ILE A 89 10.93 -12.93 -3.33
C ILE A 89 10.09 -12.06 -2.38
N LEU A 90 9.00 -11.46 -2.87
CA LEU A 90 8.10 -10.60 -2.09
C LEU A 90 7.40 -11.33 -0.95
N LYS A 91 7.33 -12.67 -0.98
CA LYS A 91 6.71 -13.47 0.09
C LYS A 91 7.36 -13.29 1.46
N ASN A 92 8.62 -12.84 1.49
CA ASN A 92 9.36 -12.60 2.71
C ASN A 92 9.01 -11.23 3.35
N ASP A 93 8.32 -10.34 2.62
CA ASP A 93 7.87 -9.04 3.12
C ASP A 93 6.37 -9.11 3.51
N ALA A 94 6.11 -9.60 4.73
CA ALA A 94 4.74 -9.70 5.25
C ALA A 94 4.00 -8.35 5.28
N LYS A 95 4.73 -7.27 5.60
CA LYS A 95 4.15 -5.93 5.75
C LYS A 95 3.77 -5.35 4.38
N GLY A 96 4.66 -5.52 3.40
CA GLY A 96 4.39 -5.20 1.99
C GLY A 96 3.24 -6.03 1.44
N MET A 97 3.19 -7.33 1.75
CA MET A 97 2.11 -8.21 1.29
C MET A 97 0.74 -7.80 1.84
N LEU A 98 0.67 -7.47 3.14
CA LEU A 98 -0.56 -6.93 3.75
C LEU A 98 -0.99 -5.64 3.08
N SER A 99 -0.04 -4.72 2.87
CA SER A 99 -0.34 -3.43 2.26
C SER A 99 -0.77 -3.56 0.81
N LEU A 100 -0.17 -4.50 0.06
CA LEU A 100 -0.57 -4.82 -1.31
C LEU A 100 -2.00 -5.39 -1.34
N TYR A 101 -2.31 -6.34 -0.46
CA TYR A 101 -3.65 -6.91 -0.37
C TYR A 101 -4.69 -5.83 -0.09
N GLU A 102 -4.49 -4.99 0.93
CA GLU A 102 -5.38 -3.86 1.23
C GLU A 102 -5.51 -2.89 0.04
N ALA A 103 -4.41 -2.59 -0.66
CA ALA A 103 -4.42 -1.72 -1.83
C ALA A 103 -5.25 -2.27 -2.99
N THR A 104 -5.26 -3.60 -3.20
CA THR A 104 -5.98 -4.24 -4.31
C THR A 104 -7.51 -4.14 -4.21
N HIS A 105 -8.04 -3.83 -3.02
CA HIS A 105 -9.48 -3.58 -2.83
C HIS A 105 -9.95 -2.23 -3.37
N LEU A 106 -9.02 -1.35 -3.77
CA LEU A 106 -9.30 -0.09 -4.45
C LEU A 106 -9.13 -0.18 -5.98
N ARG A 107 -9.14 -1.40 -6.53
CA ARG A 107 -9.04 -1.63 -7.97
C ARG A 107 -10.29 -1.13 -8.70
N LEU A 108 -10.07 -0.66 -9.92
CA LEU A 108 -11.10 -0.25 -10.87
C LEU A 108 -11.23 -1.29 -11.98
N HIS A 109 -12.32 -1.19 -12.76
CA HIS A 109 -12.50 -2.03 -13.95
C HIS A 109 -11.30 -1.88 -14.90
N LYS A 110 -10.81 -3.00 -15.47
CA LYS A 110 -9.65 -3.10 -16.39
C LYS A 110 -8.28 -2.88 -15.73
N GLU A 111 -8.18 -3.06 -14.42
CA GLU A 111 -6.89 -3.05 -13.71
C GLU A 111 -6.41 -4.48 -13.41
N ASP A 112 -6.14 -5.25 -14.47
CA ASP A 112 -5.79 -6.68 -14.38
C ASP A 112 -4.58 -6.96 -13.47
N ILE A 113 -3.63 -6.02 -13.39
CA ILE A 113 -2.48 -6.10 -12.48
C ILE A 113 -2.90 -6.17 -11.01
N LEU A 114 -3.99 -5.51 -10.63
CA LEU A 114 -4.50 -5.51 -9.27
C LEU A 114 -5.33 -6.76 -8.98
N GLU A 115 -5.99 -7.33 -9.99
CA GLU A 115 -6.66 -8.62 -9.87
C GLU A 115 -5.62 -9.74 -9.64
N GLU A 116 -4.52 -9.72 -10.39
CA GLU A 116 -3.39 -10.62 -10.16
C GLU A 116 -2.75 -10.39 -8.78
N ALA A 117 -2.52 -9.12 -8.40
CA ALA A 117 -1.94 -8.78 -7.10
C ALA A 117 -2.84 -9.22 -5.94
N LEU A 118 -4.17 -9.15 -6.09
CA LEU A 118 -5.12 -9.65 -5.10
C LEU A 118 -4.97 -11.16 -4.92
N ALA A 119 -4.95 -11.92 -6.02
CA ALA A 119 -4.80 -13.36 -5.99
C ALA A 119 -3.46 -13.78 -5.36
N PHE A 120 -2.37 -13.13 -5.80
CA PHE A 120 -1.03 -13.37 -5.29
C PHE A 120 -0.93 -13.06 -3.79
N SER A 121 -1.31 -11.86 -3.37
CA SER A 121 -1.18 -11.44 -1.97
C SER A 121 -2.04 -12.27 -1.03
N LYS A 122 -3.28 -12.59 -1.43
CA LYS A 122 -4.16 -13.48 -0.65
C LYS A 122 -3.54 -14.86 -0.45
N ALA A 123 -3.02 -15.48 -1.52
CA ALA A 123 -2.40 -16.80 -1.45
C ALA A 123 -1.18 -16.82 -0.52
N GLN A 124 -0.30 -15.82 -0.62
CA GLN A 124 0.90 -15.73 0.21
C GLN A 124 0.56 -15.47 1.69
N LEU A 125 -0.44 -14.61 1.97
CA LEU A 125 -0.88 -14.34 3.34
C LEU A 125 -1.49 -15.59 4.00
N ILE A 126 -2.36 -16.33 3.30
CA ILE A 126 -2.92 -17.60 3.79
C ILE A 126 -1.82 -18.62 4.06
N LYS A 127 -0.87 -18.75 3.13
CA LYS A 127 0.27 -19.65 3.30
C LYS A 127 1.11 -19.27 4.52
N SER A 128 1.38 -17.98 4.72
CA SER A 128 2.16 -17.49 5.86
C SER A 128 1.50 -17.77 7.22
N LEU A 129 0.17 -17.82 7.27
CA LEU A 129 -0.58 -18.22 8.46
C LEU A 129 -0.45 -19.72 8.73
N ALA A 130 -0.59 -20.55 7.69
CA ALA A 130 -0.47 -22.00 7.80
C ALA A 130 0.95 -22.43 8.22
N GLU A 131 1.97 -21.74 7.71
CA GLU A 131 3.38 -22.00 8.04
C GLU A 131 3.85 -21.30 9.32
N ASN A 132 3.00 -20.45 9.93
CA ASN A 132 3.35 -19.61 11.07
C ASN A 132 4.63 -18.78 10.84
N SER A 133 4.84 -18.28 9.61
CA SER A 133 6.05 -17.57 9.21
C SER A 133 6.21 -16.23 9.92
N PHE A 134 5.10 -15.57 10.26
CA PHE A 134 5.06 -14.24 10.88
C PHE A 134 4.15 -14.22 12.12
N PRO A 135 4.53 -14.88 13.23
CA PRO A 135 3.66 -15.06 14.39
C PRO A 135 3.19 -13.74 15.01
N ARG A 136 4.02 -12.69 14.96
CA ARG A 136 3.68 -11.35 15.47
C ARG A 136 2.63 -10.63 14.64
N LEU A 137 2.49 -10.99 13.36
CA LEU A 137 1.53 -10.39 12.43
C LEU A 137 0.32 -11.29 12.19
N ALA A 138 0.30 -12.53 12.70
CA ALA A 138 -0.75 -13.51 12.41
C ALA A 138 -2.17 -12.97 12.66
N LYS A 139 -2.39 -12.28 13.79
CA LYS A 139 -3.69 -11.64 14.09
C LYS A 139 -4.04 -10.55 13.08
N GLN A 140 -3.07 -9.70 12.72
CA GLN A 140 -3.28 -8.65 11.74
C GLN A 140 -3.60 -9.25 10.37
N ILE A 141 -2.89 -10.31 9.96
CA ILE A 141 -3.13 -11.01 8.70
C ILE A 141 -4.53 -11.62 8.67
N SER A 142 -4.93 -12.31 9.73
CA SER A 142 -6.29 -12.89 9.85
C SER A 142 -7.36 -11.81 9.72
N ASN A 143 -7.24 -10.72 10.49
CA ASN A 143 -8.20 -9.62 10.46
C ASN A 143 -8.29 -8.97 9.08
N THR A 144 -7.15 -8.76 8.42
CA THR A 144 -7.09 -8.13 7.09
C THR A 144 -7.74 -9.01 6.03
N LEU A 145 -7.55 -10.34 6.10
CA LEU A 145 -8.16 -11.28 5.16
C LEU A 145 -9.69 -11.36 5.31
N GLU A 146 -10.20 -11.18 6.53
CA GLU A 146 -11.62 -11.19 6.86
C GLU A 146 -12.31 -9.86 6.54
N TYR A 147 -11.66 -8.74 6.90
CA TYR A 147 -12.15 -7.37 6.72
C TYR A 147 -11.09 -6.51 6.00
N PRO A 148 -10.99 -6.63 4.67
CA PRO A 148 -10.05 -5.86 3.87
C PRO A 148 -10.30 -4.34 3.84
#